data_AF-A0A096DLP1-F1
#
_entry.id   AF-A0A096DLP1-F1
#
_cell.length_a   1.000
_cell.length_b   1.000
_cell.length_c   1.000
_cell.angle_alpha   90.00
_cell.angle_beta   90.00
_cell.angle_gamma   90.00
#
_symmetry.space_group_name_H-M   'P 1'
#
loop_
_entity.id
_entity.type
_entity.pdbx_description
1 polymer ?
#
loop_
_entity_poly.entity_id
_entity_poly.type
_entity_poly.pdbx_seq_one_letter_code
_entity_poly.pdbx_strand_id
1 'polypeptide(L)'
;MKKIIECVPNFSEGRDLEKIEKIVNPFRGKDGVKLLDYQRDEDHNRLVVTVVGEPEPLKEAVIEAMGVAIREIDMTKHQGQHPRMGAIDVVPFIPIKNVSMTEAIELSKEVAKEAAQKYNLPIFLYEKSATRPERQNLAKIRKGEFEGMEEKLKSQDWKPDFGPDKVHPTAGVTAVGARMPLVAFNVNLSTDNLEIANQIARRVRHISGGLRYCKAIGIELKDRGIVQVSMNMTDYTKTALYRVFELIRIEARRYGVNIVGSEIIGLVPMEALIDTAVYYLGVENFSMEQVLETRIME
;
A
#
# COMPACT_ATOMS: atom_id res chain seq x y z
N MET A 1 -5.54 12.12 24.08
CA MET A 1 -5.48 12.55 22.67
C MET A 1 -6.03 11.44 21.80
N LYS A 2 -6.72 11.76 20.70
CA LYS A 2 -7.29 10.73 19.80
C LYS A 2 -6.17 9.94 19.09
N LYS A 3 -6.34 8.61 19.03
CA LYS A 3 -5.49 7.67 18.30
C LYS A 3 -6.03 7.53 16.89
N ILE A 4 -5.20 7.75 15.86
CA ILE A 4 -5.62 7.64 14.46
C ILE A 4 -4.73 6.63 13.75
N ILE A 5 -5.40 5.66 13.12
CA ILE A 5 -4.80 4.65 12.25
C ILE A 5 -5.43 4.81 10.88
N GLU A 6 -4.62 4.71 9.84
CA GLU A 6 -5.07 4.54 8.47
C GLU A 6 -5.11 3.04 8.14
N CYS A 7 -6.17 2.60 7.47
CA CYS A 7 -6.24 1.30 6.83
C CYS A 7 -6.47 1.48 5.34
N VAL A 8 -5.71 0.74 4.52
CA VAL A 8 -5.78 0.84 3.05
C VAL A 8 -6.14 -0.51 2.43
N PRO A 9 -7.33 -1.09 2.72
CA PRO A 9 -7.67 -2.43 2.23
C PRO A 9 -7.80 -2.46 0.70
N ASN A 10 -7.38 -3.58 0.13
CA ASN A 10 -7.35 -3.81 -1.31
C ASN A 10 -8.28 -4.96 -1.66
N PHE A 11 -9.22 -4.70 -2.55
CA PHE A 11 -10.23 -5.66 -2.98
C PHE A 11 -10.08 -5.98 -4.45
N SER A 12 -10.33 -7.25 -4.80
CA SER A 12 -10.26 -7.75 -6.17
C SER A 12 -11.57 -7.50 -6.92
N GLU A 13 -11.93 -6.23 -7.06
CA GLU A 13 -13.09 -5.76 -7.83
C GLU A 13 -12.83 -4.30 -8.24
N GLY A 14 -12.90 -3.99 -9.54
CA GLY A 14 -12.68 -2.63 -10.06
C GLY A 14 -13.71 -2.21 -11.13
N ARG A 15 -14.64 -3.10 -11.48
CA ARG A 15 -15.53 -2.96 -12.64
C ARG A 15 -17.00 -2.85 -12.24
N ASP A 16 -17.44 -3.72 -11.33
CA ASP A 16 -18.83 -3.74 -10.86
C ASP A 16 -19.05 -2.67 -9.80
N LEU A 17 -19.68 -1.57 -10.20
CA LEU A 17 -19.94 -0.42 -9.33
C LEU A 17 -20.86 -0.76 -8.16
N GLU A 18 -21.83 -1.67 -8.34
CA GLU A 18 -22.74 -2.04 -7.26
C GLU A 18 -21.99 -2.81 -6.16
N LYS A 19 -21.11 -3.73 -6.55
CA LYS A 19 -20.25 -4.44 -5.60
C LYS A 19 -19.28 -3.51 -4.89
N ILE A 20 -18.67 -2.57 -5.61
CA ILE A 20 -17.76 -1.57 -5.04
C ILE A 20 -18.51 -0.75 -3.98
N GLU A 21 -19.69 -0.24 -4.30
CA GLU A 21 -20.47 0.56 -3.35
C GLU A 21 -20.86 -0.25 -2.10
N LYS A 22 -21.24 -1.53 -2.25
CA LYS A 22 -21.49 -2.41 -1.10
C LYS A 22 -20.25 -2.60 -0.23
N ILE A 23 -19.07 -2.80 -0.84
CA ILE A 23 -17.80 -3.01 -0.12
C ILE A 23 -17.35 -1.74 0.61
N VAL A 24 -17.61 -0.57 0.05
CA VAL A 24 -17.21 0.73 0.63
C VAL A 24 -18.18 1.20 1.71
N ASN A 25 -19.45 0.81 1.62
CA ASN A 25 -20.51 1.28 2.53
C ASN A 25 -20.20 1.09 4.04
N PRO A 26 -19.58 -0.02 4.50
CA PRO A 26 -19.18 -0.19 5.91
C PRO A 26 -18.23 0.87 6.47
N PHE A 27 -17.62 1.71 5.63
CA PHE A 27 -16.73 2.81 6.05
C PHE A 27 -17.44 4.18 6.11
N ARG A 28 -18.72 4.26 5.71
CA ARG A 28 -19.49 5.51 5.67
C ARG A 28 -20.38 5.66 6.90
N GLY A 29 -20.52 6.89 7.39
CA GLY A 29 -21.49 7.25 8.42
C GLY A 29 -21.26 6.59 9.79
N LYS A 30 -20.05 6.11 10.08
CA LYS A 30 -19.68 5.49 11.36
C LYS A 30 -18.89 6.45 12.23
N ASP A 31 -19.30 6.60 13.48
CA ASP A 31 -18.54 7.39 14.45
C ASP A 31 -17.15 6.78 14.66
N GLY A 32 -16.12 7.63 14.66
CA GLY A 32 -14.73 7.20 14.81
C GLY A 32 -14.11 6.57 13.56
N VAL A 33 -14.82 6.53 12.42
CA VAL A 33 -14.29 6.07 11.12
C VAL A 33 -14.60 7.08 10.03
N LYS A 34 -13.63 7.35 9.17
CA LYS A 34 -13.78 8.26 8.04
C LYS A 34 -13.18 7.65 6.79
N LEU A 35 -14.03 7.36 5.82
CA LEU A 35 -13.62 7.10 4.44
C LEU A 35 -12.99 8.38 3.87
N LEU A 36 -11.72 8.31 3.46
CA LEU A 36 -11.02 9.43 2.84
C LEU A 36 -11.10 9.36 1.32
N ASP A 37 -10.91 8.17 0.76
CA ASP A 37 -10.87 7.97 -0.67
C ASP A 37 -11.17 6.51 -1.01
N TYR A 38 -11.59 6.25 -2.24
CA TYR A 38 -11.58 4.91 -2.82
C TYR A 38 -11.35 5.01 -4.33
N GLN A 39 -10.33 4.31 -4.80
CA GLN A 39 -9.91 4.33 -6.19
C GLN A 39 -10.12 2.95 -6.80
N ARG A 40 -10.91 2.91 -7.88
CA ARG A 40 -11.11 1.72 -8.68
C ARG A 40 -10.27 1.80 -9.95
N ASP A 41 -9.71 0.66 -10.33
CA ASP A 41 -8.96 0.49 -11.56
C ASP A 41 -9.61 -0.63 -12.37
N GLU A 42 -10.21 -0.28 -13.51
CA GLU A 42 -10.95 -1.23 -14.37
C GLU A 42 -10.02 -2.25 -15.04
N ASP A 43 -8.84 -1.81 -15.45
CA ASP A 43 -7.86 -2.64 -16.17
C ASP A 43 -7.21 -3.65 -15.23
N HIS A 44 -6.82 -3.19 -14.05
CA HIS A 44 -6.27 -4.03 -13.00
C HIS A 44 -7.36 -4.79 -12.21
N ASN A 45 -8.63 -4.45 -12.41
CA ASN A 45 -9.80 -4.99 -11.72
C ASN A 45 -9.60 -5.04 -10.19
N ARG A 46 -9.27 -3.86 -9.63
CA ARG A 46 -8.85 -3.67 -8.25
C ARG A 46 -9.46 -2.40 -7.66
N LEU A 47 -9.87 -2.48 -6.40
CA LEU A 47 -10.33 -1.37 -5.59
C LEU A 47 -9.36 -1.17 -4.43
N VAL A 48 -8.89 0.06 -4.27
CA VAL A 48 -8.09 0.50 -3.13
C VAL A 48 -8.93 1.47 -2.34
N VAL A 49 -9.23 1.16 -1.09
CA VAL A 49 -9.99 2.04 -0.20
C VAL A 49 -9.03 2.63 0.82
N THR A 50 -9.15 3.92 1.10
CA THR A 50 -8.37 4.62 2.13
C THR A 50 -9.31 5.11 3.21
N VAL A 51 -9.17 4.55 4.40
CA VAL A 51 -10.01 4.87 5.55
C VAL A 51 -9.13 5.18 6.77
N VAL A 52 -9.54 6.15 7.58
CA VAL A 52 -8.89 6.46 8.86
C VAL A 52 -9.88 6.33 10.00
N GLY A 53 -9.39 6.00 11.19
CA GLY A 53 -10.24 5.94 12.36
C GLY A 53 -9.52 5.66 13.65
N GLU A 54 -10.29 5.65 14.73
CA GLU A 54 -9.85 5.13 16.02
C GLU A 54 -9.72 3.59 15.93
N PRO A 55 -8.82 2.95 16.69
CA PRO A 55 -8.48 1.53 16.49
C PRO A 55 -9.69 0.59 16.49
N GLU A 56 -10.59 0.72 17.47
CA GLU A 56 -11.72 -0.21 17.63
C GLU A 56 -12.82 -0.01 16.58
N PRO A 57 -13.34 1.21 16.35
CA PRO A 57 -14.32 1.43 15.27
C PRO A 57 -13.76 1.06 13.88
N LEU A 58 -12.47 1.33 13.63
CA LEU A 58 -11.82 0.98 12.37
C LEU A 58 -11.73 -0.53 12.18
N LYS A 59 -11.39 -1.30 13.23
CA LYS A 59 -11.37 -2.77 13.21
C LYS A 59 -12.73 -3.32 12.79
N GLU A 60 -13.80 -2.89 13.45
CA GLU A 60 -15.16 -3.36 13.16
C GLU A 60 -15.56 -3.06 11.71
N ALA A 61 -15.29 -1.85 11.23
CA ALA A 61 -15.60 -1.45 9.86
C ALA A 61 -14.82 -2.26 8.81
N VAL A 62 -13.53 -2.52 9.06
CA VAL A 62 -12.70 -3.34 8.16
C VAL A 62 -13.20 -4.79 8.12
N ILE A 63 -13.49 -5.41 9.27
CA ILE A 63 -14.00 -6.80 9.33
C ILE A 63 -15.37 -6.92 8.63
N GLU A 64 -16.23 -5.90 8.76
CA GLU A 64 -17.50 -5.87 8.04
C GLU A 64 -17.29 -5.79 6.52
N ALA A 65 -16.43 -4.88 6.05
CA ALA A 65 -16.09 -4.76 4.63
C ALA A 65 -15.47 -6.02 4.05
N MET A 66 -14.60 -6.71 4.81
CA MET A 66 -14.08 -8.03 4.43
C MET A 66 -15.22 -9.04 4.25
N GLY A 67 -16.19 -9.06 5.17
CA GLY A 67 -17.35 -9.93 5.07
C GLY A 67 -18.21 -9.65 3.83
N VAL A 68 -18.38 -8.38 3.46
CA VAL A 68 -19.09 -7.98 2.23
C VAL A 68 -18.32 -8.47 1.00
N ALA A 69 -17.01 -8.21 0.94
CA ALA A 69 -16.18 -8.62 -0.18
C ALA A 69 -16.18 -10.15 -0.40
N ILE A 70 -16.15 -10.94 0.68
CA ILE A 70 -16.24 -12.42 0.60
C ILE A 70 -17.57 -12.90 -0.02
N ARG A 71 -18.67 -12.15 0.20
CA ARG A 71 -19.98 -12.50 -0.37
C ARG A 71 -20.15 -12.05 -1.82
N GLU A 72 -19.58 -10.91 -2.19
CA GLU A 72 -19.82 -10.27 -3.48
C GLU A 72 -18.78 -10.65 -4.55
N ILE A 73 -17.57 -11.06 -4.14
CA ILE A 73 -16.47 -11.39 -5.05
C ILE A 73 -16.27 -12.90 -5.12
N ASP A 74 -16.27 -13.42 -6.34
CA ASP A 74 -15.94 -14.80 -6.67
C ASP A 74 -14.61 -14.84 -7.42
N MET A 75 -13.53 -15.15 -6.70
CA MET A 75 -12.16 -15.20 -7.23
C MET A 75 -11.97 -16.24 -8.32
N THR A 76 -12.83 -17.26 -8.40
CA THR A 76 -12.76 -18.26 -9.48
C THR A 76 -13.11 -17.69 -10.84
N LYS A 77 -13.77 -16.52 -10.85
CA LYS A 77 -14.16 -15.77 -12.06
C LYS A 77 -13.40 -14.45 -12.21
N HIS A 78 -12.60 -14.08 -11.19
CA HIS A 78 -11.87 -12.82 -11.20
C HIS A 78 -10.65 -12.90 -12.13
N GLN A 79 -10.56 -11.90 -13.03
CA GLN A 79 -9.40 -11.65 -13.86
C GLN A 79 -9.07 -10.16 -13.84
N GLY A 80 -7.78 -9.84 -13.75
CA GLY A 80 -7.24 -8.48 -13.75
C GLY A 80 -5.74 -8.50 -13.95
N GLN A 81 -5.18 -7.38 -14.42
CA GLN A 81 -3.74 -7.29 -14.67
C GLN A 81 -2.88 -7.23 -13.39
N HIS A 82 -3.50 -6.88 -12.25
CA HIS A 82 -2.78 -6.77 -10.98
C HIS A 82 -2.69 -8.13 -10.26
N PRO A 83 -1.50 -8.56 -9.81
CA PRO A 83 -1.33 -9.80 -9.05
C PRO A 83 -2.18 -9.80 -7.79
N ARG A 84 -3.01 -10.82 -7.62
CA ARG A 84 -3.98 -10.92 -6.53
C ARG A 84 -4.09 -12.35 -6.00
N MET A 85 -4.35 -12.52 -4.71
CA MET A 85 -4.50 -13.86 -4.11
C MET A 85 -5.82 -14.08 -3.37
N GLY A 86 -6.67 -13.06 -3.28
CA GLY A 86 -7.98 -13.19 -2.66
C GLY A 86 -8.92 -12.03 -2.98
N ALA A 87 -10.20 -12.21 -2.61
CA ALA A 87 -11.25 -11.19 -2.72
C ALA A 87 -10.85 -9.93 -1.94
N ILE A 88 -10.25 -10.14 -0.78
CA ILE A 88 -9.46 -9.15 -0.05
C ILE A 88 -8.00 -9.58 -0.18
N ASP A 89 -7.24 -8.81 -0.94
CA ASP A 89 -5.88 -9.19 -1.28
C ASP A 89 -4.88 -8.76 -0.19
N VAL A 90 -4.99 -7.52 0.29
CA VAL A 90 -4.19 -7.04 1.44
C VAL A 90 -4.93 -6.01 2.29
N VAL A 91 -4.71 -6.04 3.61
CA VAL A 91 -5.26 -5.12 4.61
C VAL A 91 -4.11 -4.54 5.46
N PRO A 92 -3.49 -3.42 5.03
CA PRO A 92 -2.48 -2.71 5.81
C PRO A 92 -3.10 -1.84 6.90
N PHE A 93 -2.46 -1.78 8.05
CA PHE A 93 -2.69 -0.77 9.10
C PHE A 93 -1.46 0.12 9.24
N ILE A 94 -1.67 1.43 9.25
CA ILE A 94 -0.61 2.43 9.26
C ILE A 94 -0.83 3.35 10.46
N PRO A 95 0.12 3.46 11.40
CA PRO A 95 0.01 4.41 12.50
C PRO A 95 0.15 5.85 11.96
N ILE A 96 -0.83 6.72 12.26
CA ILE A 96 -0.84 8.11 11.77
C ILE A 96 -0.64 9.10 12.92
N LYS A 97 -1.44 9.01 13.99
CA LYS A 97 -1.38 9.97 15.10
C LYS A 97 -1.55 9.29 16.44
N ASN A 98 -0.65 9.55 17.39
CA ASN A 98 -0.67 9.01 18.76
C ASN A 98 -0.78 7.49 18.84
N VAL A 99 -0.26 6.79 17.82
CA VAL A 99 -0.27 5.33 17.74
C VAL A 99 1.13 4.88 17.37
N SER A 100 1.66 3.93 18.12
CA SER A 100 2.93 3.29 17.82
C SER A 100 2.77 2.20 16.76
N MET A 101 3.89 1.84 16.12
CA MET A 101 3.90 0.67 15.23
C MET A 101 3.49 -0.61 15.96
N THR A 102 3.84 -0.76 17.24
CA THR A 102 3.45 -1.93 18.05
C THR A 102 1.93 -2.04 18.17
N GLU A 103 1.25 -0.94 18.47
CA GLU A 103 -0.22 -0.93 18.56
C GLU A 103 -0.89 -1.22 17.20
N ALA A 104 -0.32 -0.73 16.09
CA ALA A 104 -0.81 -1.06 14.75
C ALA A 104 -0.60 -2.56 14.42
N ILE A 105 0.51 -3.17 14.87
CA ILE A 105 0.77 -4.61 14.73
C ILE A 105 -0.27 -5.40 15.53
N GLU A 106 -0.54 -5.02 16.78
CA GLU A 106 -1.53 -5.66 17.64
C GLU A 106 -2.92 -5.61 16.99
N LEU A 107 -3.36 -4.43 16.53
CA LEU A 107 -4.62 -4.28 15.82
C LEU A 107 -4.70 -5.18 14.57
N SER A 108 -3.63 -5.23 13.78
CA SER A 108 -3.60 -6.07 12.57
C SER A 108 -3.75 -7.56 12.90
N LYS A 109 -3.22 -8.02 14.04
CA LYS A 109 -3.35 -9.41 14.50
C LYS A 109 -4.75 -9.70 15.02
N GLU A 110 -5.38 -8.76 15.72
CA GLU A 110 -6.77 -8.89 16.16
C GLU A 110 -7.72 -9.01 14.97
N VAL A 111 -7.61 -8.09 14.00
CA VAL A 111 -8.39 -8.10 12.75
C VAL A 111 -8.20 -9.43 12.01
N ALA A 112 -6.94 -9.88 11.85
CA ALA A 112 -6.63 -11.13 11.19
C ALA A 112 -7.26 -12.33 11.90
N LYS A 113 -7.14 -12.41 13.24
CA LYS A 113 -7.70 -13.51 14.02
C LYS A 113 -9.22 -13.55 13.93
N GLU A 114 -9.88 -12.40 14.12
CA GLU A 114 -11.34 -12.33 14.13
C GLU A 114 -11.93 -12.58 12.72
N ALA A 115 -11.36 -11.96 11.67
CA ALA A 115 -11.81 -12.19 10.30
C ALA A 115 -11.61 -13.65 9.86
N ALA A 116 -10.48 -14.27 10.22
CA ALA A 116 -10.22 -15.67 9.93
C ALA A 116 -11.25 -16.60 10.59
N GLN A 117 -11.58 -16.35 11.87
CA GLN A 117 -12.58 -17.13 12.60
C GLN A 117 -13.99 -16.93 12.04
N LYS A 118 -14.38 -15.67 11.77
CA LYS A 118 -15.73 -15.30 11.36
C LYS A 118 -16.06 -15.76 9.94
N TYR A 119 -15.08 -15.74 9.03
CA TYR A 119 -15.31 -16.02 7.61
C TYR A 119 -14.57 -17.25 7.10
N ASN A 120 -13.95 -18.04 7.98
CA ASN A 120 -13.14 -19.21 7.61
C ASN A 120 -12.07 -18.86 6.55
N LEU A 121 -11.46 -17.70 6.68
CA LEU A 121 -10.53 -17.12 5.71
C LEU A 121 -9.08 -17.40 6.13
N PRO A 122 -8.25 -18.02 5.29
CA PRO A 122 -6.82 -18.14 5.53
C PRO A 122 -6.13 -16.77 5.42
N ILE A 123 -5.43 -16.37 6.48
CA ILE A 123 -4.77 -15.07 6.58
C ILE A 123 -3.28 -15.22 6.89
N PHE A 124 -2.46 -14.52 6.11
CA PHE A 124 -1.03 -14.34 6.35
C PHE A 124 -0.77 -12.99 7.01
N LEU A 125 0.10 -12.96 8.02
CA LEU A 125 0.64 -11.72 8.54
C LEU A 125 1.84 -11.28 7.69
N TYR A 126 1.86 -10.01 7.30
CA TYR A 126 2.92 -9.45 6.43
C TYR A 126 3.55 -8.17 7.00
N GLU A 127 4.60 -7.67 6.33
CA GLU A 127 5.38 -6.49 6.75
C GLU A 127 5.81 -6.56 8.23
N LYS A 128 5.53 -5.55 9.04
CA LYS A 128 5.95 -5.52 10.45
C LYS A 128 5.19 -6.52 11.33
N SER A 129 4.06 -7.04 10.84
CA SER A 129 3.29 -8.07 11.53
C SER A 129 3.75 -9.49 11.20
N ALA A 130 4.60 -9.65 10.19
CA ALA A 130 5.04 -10.96 9.71
C ALA A 130 5.70 -11.79 10.82
N THR A 131 5.28 -13.04 10.94
CA THR A 131 5.86 -14.03 11.87
C THR A 131 7.16 -14.64 11.35
N ARG A 132 7.42 -14.51 10.05
CA ARG A 132 8.58 -15.06 9.34
C ARG A 132 9.18 -14.02 8.39
N PRO A 133 10.53 -13.94 8.25
CA PRO A 133 11.19 -12.94 7.40
C PRO A 133 10.70 -12.92 5.94
N GLU A 134 10.41 -14.07 5.37
CA GLU A 134 9.93 -14.25 4.00
C GLU A 134 8.51 -13.72 3.77
N ARG A 135 7.70 -13.59 4.83
CA ARG A 135 6.34 -13.01 4.77
C ARG A 135 6.35 -11.49 4.86
N GLN A 136 7.48 -10.86 5.19
CA GLN A 136 7.55 -9.40 5.19
C GLN A 136 7.23 -8.82 3.80
N ASN A 137 7.72 -9.46 2.74
CA ASN A 137 7.46 -9.02 1.37
C ASN A 137 6.17 -9.63 0.81
N LEU A 138 5.15 -8.79 0.64
CA LEU A 138 3.88 -9.17 0.05
C LEU A 138 3.99 -9.89 -1.30
N ALA A 139 4.96 -9.54 -2.15
CA ALA A 139 5.15 -10.20 -3.44
C ALA A 139 5.57 -11.67 -3.28
N LYS A 140 6.27 -12.04 -2.19
CA LYS A 140 6.57 -13.44 -1.88
C LYS A 140 5.32 -14.19 -1.45
N ILE A 141 4.44 -13.56 -0.68
CA ILE A 141 3.15 -14.15 -0.28
C ILE A 141 2.23 -14.28 -1.50
N ARG A 142 2.13 -13.27 -2.36
CA ARG A 142 1.32 -13.27 -3.59
C ARG A 142 1.90 -14.13 -4.72
N LYS A 143 3.12 -14.65 -4.61
CA LYS A 143 3.71 -15.48 -5.67
C LYS A 143 2.83 -16.71 -5.91
N GLY A 144 2.41 -16.87 -7.17
CA GLY A 144 1.45 -17.88 -7.61
C GLY A 144 0.02 -17.35 -7.77
N GLU A 145 -0.26 -16.14 -7.27
CA GLU A 145 -1.60 -15.53 -7.29
C GLU A 145 -2.68 -16.45 -6.69
N PHE A 146 -3.96 -16.20 -6.95
CA PHE A 146 -5.06 -17.04 -6.46
C PHE A 146 -4.90 -18.51 -6.89
N GLU A 147 -4.57 -18.74 -8.15
CA GLU A 147 -4.48 -20.06 -8.79
C GLU A 147 -3.39 -20.95 -8.15
N GLY A 148 -2.29 -20.34 -7.70
CA GLY A 148 -1.17 -21.06 -7.09
C GLY A 148 -1.30 -21.28 -5.59
N MET A 149 -2.30 -20.68 -4.92
CA MET A 149 -2.42 -20.78 -3.46
C MET A 149 -2.73 -22.19 -2.99
N GLU A 150 -3.52 -22.96 -3.73
CA GLU A 150 -3.90 -24.31 -3.31
C GLU A 150 -2.67 -25.22 -3.16
N GLU A 151 -1.74 -25.17 -4.12
CA GLU A 151 -0.48 -25.90 -4.03
C GLU A 151 0.43 -25.32 -2.96
N LYS A 152 0.49 -23.98 -2.87
CA LYS A 152 1.35 -23.30 -1.91
C LYS A 152 1.02 -23.65 -0.46
N LEU A 153 -0.27 -23.69 -0.09
CA LEU A 153 -0.70 -23.99 1.28
C LEU A 153 -0.42 -25.45 1.70
N LYS A 154 -0.13 -26.36 0.76
CA LYS A 154 0.33 -27.73 1.10
C LYS A 154 1.72 -27.74 1.74
N SER A 155 2.54 -26.72 1.45
CA SER A 155 3.85 -26.57 2.06
C SER A 155 3.72 -26.12 3.52
N GLN A 156 4.43 -26.81 4.43
CA GLN A 156 4.49 -26.40 5.84
C GLN A 156 5.02 -24.97 6.02
N ASP A 157 5.80 -24.46 5.06
CA ASP A 157 6.34 -23.11 5.13
C ASP A 157 5.29 -22.01 4.90
N TRP A 158 4.19 -22.37 4.25
CA TRP A 158 3.14 -21.47 3.81
C TRP A 158 1.79 -21.75 4.47
N LYS A 159 1.81 -22.34 5.67
CA LYS A 159 0.62 -22.38 6.53
C LYS A 159 0.19 -20.96 6.94
N PRO A 160 -1.07 -20.57 6.78
CA PRO A 160 -1.57 -19.27 7.24
C PRO A 160 -1.29 -19.03 8.73
N ASP A 161 -1.14 -17.76 9.11
CA ASP A 161 -0.98 -17.38 10.51
C ASP A 161 -2.30 -17.53 11.29
N PHE A 162 -3.43 -17.31 10.60
CA PHE A 162 -4.77 -17.53 11.13
C PHE A 162 -5.67 -18.17 10.07
N GLY A 163 -6.70 -18.89 10.54
CA GLY A 163 -7.67 -19.55 9.67
C GLY A 163 -7.25 -20.96 9.22
N PRO A 164 -7.98 -21.56 8.28
CA PRO A 164 -7.72 -22.92 7.81
C PRO A 164 -6.45 -23.02 6.95
N ASP A 165 -5.78 -24.18 6.97
CA ASP A 165 -4.66 -24.53 6.07
C ASP A 165 -5.12 -24.83 4.63
N LYS A 166 -6.20 -24.20 4.17
CA LYS A 166 -6.81 -24.39 2.84
C LYS A 166 -7.28 -23.05 2.30
N VAL A 167 -7.18 -22.87 0.99
CA VAL A 167 -7.68 -21.69 0.29
C VAL A 167 -9.19 -21.59 0.45
N HIS A 168 -9.72 -20.39 0.70
CA HIS A 168 -11.16 -20.19 0.70
C HIS A 168 -11.71 -20.35 -0.73
N PRO A 169 -12.74 -21.17 -0.97
CA PRO A 169 -13.17 -21.57 -2.33
C PRO A 169 -13.37 -20.41 -3.30
N THR A 170 -14.03 -19.34 -2.84
CA THR A 170 -14.34 -18.16 -3.66
C THR A 170 -13.56 -16.90 -3.27
N ALA A 171 -12.91 -16.89 -2.11
CA ALA A 171 -12.31 -15.67 -1.54
C ALA A 171 -10.78 -15.72 -1.51
N GLY A 172 -10.17 -16.87 -1.75
CA GLY A 172 -8.72 -17.01 -1.77
C GLY A 172 -8.09 -16.93 -0.40
N VAL A 173 -7.01 -16.15 -0.31
CA VAL A 173 -6.26 -15.88 0.92
C VAL A 173 -6.04 -14.38 1.06
N THR A 174 -5.82 -13.90 2.28
CA THR A 174 -5.61 -12.47 2.55
C THR A 174 -4.28 -12.24 3.28
N ALA A 175 -3.59 -11.14 2.96
CA ALA A 175 -2.52 -10.63 3.80
C ALA A 175 -3.02 -9.50 4.70
N VAL A 176 -2.71 -9.55 6.00
CA VAL A 176 -3.03 -8.50 6.96
C VAL A 176 -1.75 -8.08 7.67
N GLY A 177 -1.54 -6.80 7.91
CA GLY A 177 -0.33 -6.40 8.64
C GLY A 177 -0.18 -4.91 8.83
N ALA A 178 0.83 -4.52 9.61
CA ALA A 178 1.16 -3.14 9.86
C ALA A 178 2.40 -2.71 9.08
N ARG A 179 2.40 -1.47 8.60
CA ARG A 179 3.54 -0.88 7.88
C ARG A 179 3.59 0.63 8.03
N MET A 180 4.73 1.22 7.68
CA MET A 180 4.85 2.67 7.54
C MET A 180 4.00 3.17 6.35
N PRO A 181 3.60 4.46 6.35
CA PRO A 181 2.99 5.07 5.19
C PRO A 181 3.88 4.88 3.97
N LEU A 182 3.25 4.55 2.85
CA LEU A 182 3.93 4.38 1.58
C LEU A 182 3.62 5.60 0.74
N VAL A 183 4.65 6.24 0.19
CA VAL A 183 4.46 7.35 -0.74
C VAL A 183 4.71 6.85 -2.15
N ALA A 184 3.66 6.82 -2.96
CA ALA A 184 3.77 6.57 -4.39
C ALA A 184 4.20 7.89 -5.06
N PHE A 185 5.45 7.95 -5.50
CA PHE A 185 6.08 9.15 -6.00
C PHE A 185 6.75 8.85 -7.33
N ASN A 186 6.31 9.53 -8.38
CA ASN A 186 6.80 9.29 -9.71
C ASN A 186 7.53 10.51 -10.26
N VAL A 187 8.55 10.29 -11.09
CA VAL A 187 9.35 11.37 -11.71
C VAL A 187 9.32 11.23 -13.23
N ASN A 188 8.85 12.28 -13.90
CA ASN A 188 8.68 12.36 -15.34
C ASN A 188 9.99 12.79 -16.02
N LEU A 189 10.37 12.09 -17.07
CA LEU A 189 11.59 12.36 -17.83
C LEU A 189 11.26 12.97 -19.21
N SER A 190 12.11 13.84 -19.72
CA SER A 190 11.95 14.51 -21.03
C SER A 190 12.24 13.59 -22.23
N THR A 191 11.89 12.31 -22.15
CA THR A 191 12.15 11.30 -23.18
C THR A 191 11.02 10.28 -23.18
N ASP A 192 10.80 9.61 -24.30
CA ASP A 192 9.93 8.45 -24.49
C ASP A 192 10.71 7.11 -24.37
N ASN A 193 12.02 7.16 -24.16
CA ASN A 193 12.86 5.97 -24.11
C ASN A 193 12.73 5.24 -22.77
N LEU A 194 11.92 4.16 -22.78
CA LEU A 194 11.65 3.34 -21.59
C LEU A 194 12.90 2.68 -21.00
N GLU A 195 13.91 2.39 -21.81
CA GLU A 195 15.17 1.81 -21.33
C GLU A 195 15.90 2.78 -20.40
N ILE A 196 15.86 4.08 -20.69
CA ILE A 196 16.46 5.12 -19.82
C ILE A 196 15.75 5.11 -18.46
N ALA A 197 14.42 5.13 -18.42
CA ALA A 197 13.66 5.07 -17.18
C ALA A 197 13.94 3.78 -16.39
N ASN A 198 14.04 2.63 -17.07
CA ASN A 198 14.37 1.35 -16.44
C ASN A 198 15.77 1.32 -15.85
N GLN A 199 16.77 1.88 -16.54
CA GLN A 199 18.13 1.97 -16.02
C GLN A 199 18.20 2.88 -14.80
N ILE A 200 17.55 4.04 -14.82
CA ILE A 200 17.46 4.93 -13.67
C ILE A 200 16.73 4.24 -12.50
N ALA A 201 15.60 3.58 -12.77
CA ALA A 201 14.86 2.81 -11.76
C ALA A 201 15.72 1.73 -11.09
N ARG A 202 16.57 1.03 -11.86
CA ARG A 202 17.55 0.06 -11.33
C ARG A 202 18.59 0.72 -10.42
N ARG A 203 19.02 1.94 -10.70
CA ARG A 203 20.00 2.65 -9.86
C ARG A 203 19.41 3.12 -8.54
N VAL A 204 18.12 3.49 -8.52
CA VAL A 204 17.49 4.02 -7.29
C VAL A 204 16.87 2.95 -6.40
N ARG A 205 16.40 1.82 -6.95
CA ARG A 205 15.67 0.81 -6.16
C ARG A 205 16.57 -0.06 -5.30
N HIS A 206 16.11 -0.38 -4.10
CA HIS A 206 16.85 -1.16 -3.11
C HIS A 206 17.30 -2.54 -3.64
N ILE A 207 16.42 -3.25 -4.35
CA ILE A 207 16.70 -4.62 -4.81
C ILE A 207 17.90 -4.70 -5.78
N SER A 208 18.30 -3.58 -6.36
CA SER A 208 19.42 -3.46 -7.28
C SER A 208 20.64 -2.74 -6.65
N GLY A 209 20.65 -2.58 -5.32
CA GLY A 209 21.72 -1.92 -4.58
C GLY A 209 21.56 -0.40 -4.41
N GLY A 210 20.41 0.16 -4.82
CA GLY A 210 20.10 1.58 -4.67
C GLY A 210 19.64 1.95 -3.25
N LEU A 211 18.79 2.97 -3.16
CA LEU A 211 18.29 3.50 -1.91
C LEU A 211 17.41 2.47 -1.17
N ARG A 212 17.67 2.29 0.13
CA ARG A 212 16.76 1.52 1.00
C ARG A 212 15.38 2.18 1.01
N TYR A 213 14.36 1.36 1.22
CA TYR A 213 12.95 1.80 1.24
C TYR A 213 12.45 2.43 -0.08
N CYS A 214 13.17 2.22 -1.19
CA CYS A 214 12.74 2.62 -2.52
C CYS A 214 12.51 1.37 -3.38
N LYS A 215 11.31 1.25 -3.93
CA LYS A 215 10.99 0.33 -5.04
C LYS A 215 10.73 1.18 -6.26
N ALA A 216 11.32 0.85 -7.41
CA ALA A 216 11.16 1.63 -8.62
C ALA A 216 11.10 0.77 -9.89
N ILE A 217 10.34 1.23 -10.87
CA ILE A 217 10.23 0.68 -12.22
C ILE A 217 10.14 1.83 -13.25
N GLY A 218 10.52 1.57 -14.50
CA GLY A 218 10.23 2.47 -15.62
C GLY A 218 8.82 2.19 -16.15
N ILE A 219 8.06 3.25 -16.42
CA ILE A 219 6.72 3.17 -17.01
C ILE A 219 6.65 4.15 -18.18
N GLU A 220 5.94 3.76 -19.24
CA GLU A 220 5.63 4.64 -20.36
C GLU A 220 4.28 5.32 -20.15
N LEU A 221 4.23 6.64 -20.37
CA LEU A 221 3.00 7.43 -20.38
C LEU A 221 2.66 7.77 -21.84
N LYS A 222 1.99 6.83 -22.52
CA LYS A 222 1.71 6.90 -23.97
C LYS A 222 1.02 8.19 -24.38
N ASP A 223 0.03 8.64 -23.62
CA ASP A 223 -0.75 9.84 -23.92
C ASP A 223 0.08 11.13 -23.86
N ARG A 224 1.22 11.09 -23.16
CA ARG A 224 2.12 12.22 -22.98
C ARG A 224 3.40 12.10 -23.82
N GLY A 225 3.63 10.97 -24.49
CA GLY A 225 4.87 10.71 -25.23
C GLY A 225 6.12 10.81 -24.36
N ILE A 226 6.03 10.44 -23.07
CA ILE A 226 7.16 10.46 -22.13
C ILE A 226 7.23 9.19 -21.29
N VAL A 227 8.36 8.96 -20.63
CA VAL A 227 8.53 7.91 -19.64
C VAL A 227 8.70 8.48 -18.24
N GLN A 228 8.44 7.62 -17.27
CA GLN A 228 8.39 7.95 -15.88
C GLN A 228 9.18 6.91 -15.07
N VAL A 229 9.93 7.38 -14.07
CA VAL A 229 10.44 6.50 -13.01
C VAL A 229 9.35 6.46 -11.95
N SER A 230 8.57 5.38 -11.94
CA SER A 230 7.52 5.19 -10.94
C SER A 230 8.07 4.51 -9.71
N MET A 231 7.75 5.04 -8.53
CA MET A 231 8.34 4.57 -7.28
C MET A 231 7.34 4.45 -6.14
N ASN A 232 7.61 3.47 -5.29
CA ASN A 232 7.01 3.32 -3.98
C ASN A 232 8.08 3.52 -2.92
N MET A 233 7.98 4.62 -2.19
CA MET A 233 8.81 4.93 -1.03
C MET A 233 8.15 4.28 0.20
N THR A 234 8.68 3.14 0.62
CA THR A 234 8.05 2.29 1.65
C THR A 234 8.26 2.80 3.07
N ASP A 235 9.19 3.75 3.26
CA ASP A 235 9.43 4.45 4.52
C ASP A 235 10.13 5.79 4.24
N TYR A 236 9.33 6.85 4.10
CA TYR A 236 9.83 8.18 3.77
C TYR A 236 10.67 8.79 4.92
N THR A 237 10.43 8.38 6.16
CA THR A 237 11.16 8.86 7.35
C THR A 237 12.61 8.37 7.37
N LYS A 238 12.93 7.30 6.63
CA LYS A 238 14.28 6.76 6.48
C LYS A 238 14.93 7.13 5.16
N THR A 239 14.15 7.23 4.10
CA THR A 239 14.59 7.71 2.78
C THR A 239 13.63 8.78 2.28
N ALA A 240 14.00 10.04 2.52
CA ALA A 240 13.20 11.20 2.12
C ALA A 240 13.04 11.33 0.60
N LEU A 241 11.93 11.93 0.17
CA LEU A 241 11.58 12.08 -1.25
C LEU A 241 12.62 12.90 -2.03
N TYR A 242 13.15 13.97 -1.42
CA TYR A 242 14.17 14.81 -2.06
C TYR A 242 15.43 14.00 -2.45
N ARG A 243 15.82 13.00 -1.64
CA ARG A 243 17.03 12.19 -1.89
C ARG A 243 16.89 11.35 -3.15
N VAL A 244 15.74 10.68 -3.30
CA VAL A 244 15.49 9.87 -4.50
C VAL A 244 15.30 10.75 -5.72
N PHE A 245 14.65 11.90 -5.57
CA PHE A 245 14.48 12.87 -6.66
C PHE A 245 15.82 13.41 -7.16
N GLU A 246 16.73 13.81 -6.28
CA GLU A 246 18.07 14.27 -6.65
C GLU A 246 18.93 13.15 -7.27
N LEU A 247 18.81 11.92 -6.78
CA LEU A 247 19.51 10.79 -7.40
C LEU A 247 19.00 10.52 -8.83
N ILE A 248 17.68 10.60 -9.06
CA ILE A 248 17.11 10.51 -10.40
C ILE A 248 17.62 11.66 -11.27
N ARG A 249 17.69 12.88 -10.73
CA ARG A 249 18.21 14.05 -11.46
C ARG A 249 19.66 13.84 -11.90
N ILE A 250 20.51 13.30 -11.03
CA ILE A 250 21.90 12.97 -11.33
C ILE A 250 21.97 11.88 -12.41
N GLU A 251 21.20 10.79 -12.27
CA GLU A 251 21.23 9.69 -13.24
C GLU A 251 20.66 10.10 -14.59
N ALA A 252 19.58 10.89 -14.64
CA ALA A 252 18.99 11.39 -15.89
C ALA A 252 19.96 12.27 -16.69
N ARG A 253 20.74 13.12 -16.00
CA ARG A 253 21.77 13.96 -16.63
C ARG A 253 22.83 13.14 -17.38
N ARG A 254 23.14 11.92 -16.93
CA ARG A 254 24.11 11.02 -17.60
C ARG A 254 23.63 10.59 -18.99
N TYR A 255 22.32 10.66 -19.24
CA TYR A 255 21.70 10.34 -20.51
C TYR A 255 21.31 11.59 -21.33
N GLY A 256 21.66 12.79 -20.86
CA GLY A 256 21.21 14.04 -21.49
C GLY A 256 19.71 14.31 -21.36
N VAL A 257 19.05 13.66 -20.39
CA VAL A 257 17.60 13.76 -20.16
C VAL A 257 17.33 14.64 -18.95
N ASN A 258 16.28 15.47 -19.04
CA ASN A 258 15.83 16.32 -17.95
C ASN A 258 14.63 15.73 -17.23
N ILE A 259 14.45 16.11 -15.96
CA ILE A 259 13.18 15.90 -15.26
C ILE A 259 12.21 17.00 -15.70
N VAL A 260 11.02 16.61 -16.15
CA VAL A 260 9.97 17.55 -16.61
C VAL A 260 8.82 17.69 -15.61
N GLY A 261 8.87 16.95 -14.51
CA GLY A 261 7.93 17.05 -13.41
C GLY A 261 7.97 15.81 -12.52
N SER A 262 7.14 15.82 -11.50
CA SER A 262 6.90 14.67 -10.64
C SER A 262 5.44 14.65 -10.20
N GLU A 263 5.02 13.52 -9.64
CA GLU A 263 3.63 13.27 -9.29
C GLU A 263 3.57 12.44 -8.01
N ILE A 264 2.64 12.80 -7.13
CA ILE A 264 2.24 11.98 -6.00
C ILE A 264 0.96 11.26 -6.40
N ILE A 265 0.95 9.94 -6.27
CA ILE A 265 -0.24 9.13 -6.55
C ILE A 265 -0.96 8.86 -5.23
N GLY A 266 -2.19 9.35 -5.11
CA GLY A 266 -3.00 9.22 -3.90
C GLY A 266 -2.59 10.23 -2.81
N LEU A 267 -2.71 9.81 -1.55
CA LEU A 267 -2.40 10.66 -0.39
C LEU A 267 -0.93 10.55 0.01
N VAL A 268 -0.39 11.64 0.56
CA VAL A 268 0.99 11.70 1.08
C VAL A 268 0.99 12.29 2.48
N PRO A 269 1.79 11.74 3.42
CA PRO A 269 2.01 12.39 4.71
C PRO A 269 2.64 13.77 4.52
N MET A 270 2.05 14.78 5.15
CA MET A 270 2.52 16.17 5.06
C MET A 270 4.02 16.32 5.38
N GLU A 271 4.50 15.58 6.38
CA GLU A 271 5.91 15.53 6.78
C GLU A 271 6.85 15.19 5.61
N ALA A 272 6.46 14.27 4.72
CA ALA A 272 7.29 13.89 3.57
C ALA A 272 7.54 15.05 2.58
N LEU A 273 6.57 15.95 2.44
CA LEU A 273 6.68 17.16 1.62
C LEU A 273 7.45 18.27 2.36
N ILE A 274 7.20 18.43 3.66
CA ILE A 274 7.88 19.43 4.49
C ILE A 274 9.37 19.12 4.58
N ASP A 275 9.77 17.86 4.78
CA ASP A 275 11.18 17.44 4.77
C ASP A 275 11.89 17.85 3.47
N THR A 276 11.17 17.74 2.35
CA THR A 276 11.67 18.15 1.05
C THR A 276 11.83 19.68 0.97
N ALA A 277 10.83 20.44 1.43
CA ALA A 277 10.90 21.89 1.46
C ALA A 277 12.02 22.41 2.36
N VAL A 278 12.14 21.87 3.57
CA VAL A 278 13.20 22.19 4.55
C VAL A 278 14.58 21.96 3.95
N TYR A 279 14.77 20.82 3.25
CA TYR A 279 16.03 20.51 2.59
C TYR A 279 16.41 21.53 1.51
N TYR A 280 15.48 21.88 0.60
CA TYR A 280 15.78 22.80 -0.50
C TYR A 280 15.89 24.26 -0.08
N LEU A 281 15.17 24.67 0.97
CA LEU A 281 15.25 26.02 1.53
C LEU A 281 16.46 26.19 2.47
N GLY A 282 17.06 25.09 2.93
CA GLY A 282 18.17 25.12 3.89
C GLY A 282 17.73 25.63 5.26
N VAL A 283 16.50 25.31 5.70
CA VAL A 283 15.98 25.80 6.99
C VAL A 283 16.72 25.10 8.13
N GLU A 284 17.38 25.88 8.97
CA GLU A 284 18.12 25.39 10.13
C GLU A 284 17.20 25.21 11.34
N ASN A 285 17.46 24.17 12.15
CA ASN A 285 16.75 23.89 13.41
C ASN A 285 15.20 23.81 13.26
N PHE A 286 14.73 23.34 12.11
CA PHE A 286 13.31 23.13 11.87
C PHE A 286 12.76 21.96 12.71
N SER A 287 11.50 22.09 13.15
CA SER A 287 10.72 21.03 13.79
C SER A 287 9.29 21.09 13.28
N MET A 288 8.64 19.92 13.15
CA MET A 288 7.22 19.83 12.80
C MET A 288 6.31 20.57 13.80
N GLU A 289 6.79 20.88 15.00
CA GLU A 289 6.10 21.73 16.00
C GLU A 289 5.99 23.21 15.59
N GLN A 290 6.79 23.65 14.62
CA GLN A 290 6.75 25.01 14.06
C GLN A 290 5.73 25.14 12.93
N VAL A 291 5.14 24.03 12.48
CA VAL A 291 4.04 24.04 11.49
C VAL A 291 2.76 24.45 12.22
N LEU A 292 2.10 25.52 11.77
CA LEU A 292 0.93 26.06 12.47
C LEU A 292 -0.20 25.02 12.60
N GLU A 293 -0.47 24.30 11.51
CA GLU A 293 -1.54 23.30 11.42
C GLU A 293 -1.31 22.11 12.35
N THR A 294 -0.06 21.73 12.62
CA THR A 294 0.22 20.62 13.55
C THR A 294 -0.20 20.99 14.97
N ARG A 295 0.00 22.24 15.38
CA ARG A 295 -0.43 22.78 16.67
C ARG A 295 -1.94 22.96 16.79
N ILE A 296 -2.61 23.35 15.71
CA ILE A 296 -4.08 23.51 15.70
C ILE A 296 -4.78 22.14 15.84
N MET A 297 -4.17 21.09 15.31
CA MET A 297 -4.76 19.75 15.30
C MET A 297 -4.51 18.94 16.58
N GLU A 298 -3.63 19.38 17.50
CA GLU A 298 -3.35 18.75 18.81
C GLU A 298 -4.58 18.74 19.73
#